data_AF-A0AAQ3PI55-F1
#
_entry.id   AF-A0AAQ3PI55-F1
#
_cell.length_a   1.000
_cell.length_b   1.000
_cell.length_c   1.000
_cell.angle_alpha   90.00
_cell.angle_beta   90.00
_cell.angle_gamma   90.00
#
_symmetry.space_group_name_H-M   'P 1'
#
loop_
_entity.id
_entity.type
_entity.pdbx_description
1 polymer ?
#
loop_
_entity_poly.entity_id
_entity_poly.type
_entity_poly.pdbx_seq_one_letter_code
_entity_poly.pdbx_strand_id
1 'polypeptide(L)'
;MASLGRLKSAIFDREERKMQYQSHIRGLNAYDRHKKFMKDYAQFYGYEKDVDNSAPIKTDKDTLREGYRFILSEEDDMDSTWERRLVKHWIEMENRKGGDIWQRSRVPHQLRSLPLCSTRAWLKTVNFSYVEAGEQKQALVKLVACKRCAEKLAYKRQKEKEKEKENELSGAKEIELNDKDKRKRQL
;
A
#
# COMPACT_ATOMS: atom_id res chain seq x y z
N MET A 1 -62.26 20.62 -24.12
CA MET A 1 -63.07 21.01 -22.95
C MET A 1 -63.36 19.75 -22.14
N ALA A 2 -62.94 19.67 -20.87
CA ALA A 2 -63.23 18.50 -20.04
C ALA A 2 -64.73 18.44 -19.74
N SER A 3 -65.39 17.32 -20.03
CA SER A 3 -66.81 17.13 -19.73
C SER A 3 -67.04 17.12 -18.21
N LEU A 4 -68.19 17.62 -17.77
CA LEU A 4 -68.57 17.66 -16.35
C LEU A 4 -68.53 16.27 -15.68
N GLY A 5 -68.83 15.21 -16.43
CA GLY A 5 -68.73 13.83 -15.94
C GLY A 5 -67.28 13.41 -15.62
N ARG A 6 -66.32 13.81 -16.46
CA ARG A 6 -64.89 13.54 -16.25
C ARG A 6 -64.30 14.35 -15.09
N LEU A 7 -64.81 15.56 -14.89
CA LEU A 7 -64.44 16.40 -13.75
C LEU A 7 -64.96 15.79 -12.44
N LYS A 8 -66.22 15.32 -12.42
CA LYS A 8 -66.80 14.62 -11.27
C LYS A 8 -66.01 13.34 -10.96
N SER A 9 -65.74 12.48 -11.94
CA SER A 9 -64.95 11.26 -11.70
C SER A 9 -63.56 11.59 -11.15
N ALA A 10 -62.86 12.58 -11.71
CA ALA A 10 -61.55 13.01 -11.20
C ALA A 10 -61.60 13.55 -9.76
N ILE A 11 -62.70 14.20 -9.37
CA ILE A 11 -62.92 14.64 -7.98
C ILE A 11 -63.14 13.42 -7.07
N PHE A 12 -63.99 12.48 -7.46
CA PHE A 12 -64.23 11.25 -6.71
C PHE A 12 -62.96 10.41 -6.55
N ASP A 13 -62.19 10.20 -7.63
CA ASP A 13 -60.92 9.44 -7.61
C ASP A 13 -59.86 10.12 -6.72
N ARG A 14 -59.89 11.46 -6.61
CA ARG A 14 -59.00 12.20 -5.70
C ARG A 14 -59.43 12.03 -4.24
N GLU A 15 -60.73 12.06 -3.98
CA GLU A 15 -61.28 11.86 -2.64
C GLU A 15 -61.04 10.43 -2.15
N GLU A 16 -61.20 9.44 -3.02
CA GLU A 16 -60.93 8.04 -2.70
C GLU A 16 -59.46 7.81 -2.37
N ARG A 17 -58.53 8.36 -3.17
CA ARG A 17 -57.09 8.27 -2.87
C ARG A 17 -56.72 8.91 -1.53
N LYS A 18 -57.36 10.01 -1.14
CA LYS A 18 -57.17 10.61 0.19
C LYS A 18 -57.66 9.67 1.30
N MET A 19 -58.84 9.06 1.11
CA MET A 19 -59.41 8.12 2.08
C MET A 19 -58.54 6.87 2.23
N GLN A 20 -58.07 6.30 1.11
CA GLN A 20 -57.16 5.15 1.09
C GLN A 20 -55.81 5.49 1.75
N TYR A 21 -55.27 6.69 1.51
CA TYR A 21 -54.05 7.14 2.15
C TYR A 21 -54.22 7.30 3.67
N GLN A 22 -55.36 7.85 4.10
CA GLN A 22 -55.67 8.06 5.50
C GLN A 22 -55.91 6.74 6.23
N SER A 23 -56.61 5.79 5.63
CA SER A 23 -56.80 4.45 6.19
C SER A 23 -55.47 3.69 6.28
N HIS A 24 -54.62 3.79 5.25
CA HIS A 24 -53.29 3.19 5.25
C HIS A 24 -52.41 3.74 6.37
N ILE A 25 -52.37 5.05 6.58
CA ILE A 25 -51.62 5.66 7.69
C ILE A 25 -52.18 5.20 9.04
N ARG A 26 -53.50 5.16 9.21
CA ARG A 26 -54.12 4.73 10.48
C ARG A 26 -53.85 3.26 10.79
N GLY A 27 -53.69 2.41 9.77
CA GLY A 27 -53.40 0.99 9.91
C GLY A 27 -51.93 0.64 10.19
N LEU A 28 -51.01 1.60 10.06
CA LEU A 28 -49.58 1.38 10.31
C LEU A 28 -49.24 1.52 11.80
N ASN A 29 -48.25 0.74 12.25
CA ASN A 29 -47.67 0.87 13.59
C ASN A 29 -47.01 2.26 13.77
N ALA A 30 -46.85 2.71 15.02
CA ALA A 30 -46.26 4.01 15.35
C ALA A 30 -44.88 4.23 14.69
N TYR A 31 -44.01 3.22 14.72
CA TYR A 31 -42.70 3.27 14.08
C TYR A 31 -42.79 3.39 12.55
N ASP A 32 -43.65 2.59 11.92
CA ASP A 32 -43.81 2.59 10.46
C ASP A 32 -44.42 3.89 9.95
N ARG A 33 -45.36 4.48 10.70
CA ARG A 33 -45.88 5.83 10.42
C ARG A 33 -44.78 6.87 10.45
N HIS A 34 -43.93 6.84 11.48
CA HIS A 34 -42.81 7.77 11.62
C HIS A 34 -41.83 7.65 10.44
N LYS A 35 -41.43 6.42 10.10
CA LYS A 35 -40.52 6.16 8.97
C LYS A 35 -41.10 6.66 7.65
N LYS A 36 -42.40 6.46 7.43
CA LYS A 36 -43.11 6.95 6.25
C LYS A 36 -43.14 8.48 6.20
N PHE A 37 -43.47 9.14 7.31
CA PHE A 37 -43.49 10.61 7.36
C PHE A 37 -42.11 11.24 7.16
N MET A 38 -41.06 10.65 7.72
CA MET A 38 -39.69 11.11 7.50
C MET A 38 -39.29 11.02 6.03
N LYS A 39 -39.65 9.92 5.35
CA LYS A 39 -39.41 9.76 3.90
C LYS A 39 -40.22 10.74 3.07
N ASP A 40 -41.52 10.88 3.35
CA ASP A 40 -42.41 11.79 2.61
C ASP A 40 -41.94 13.25 2.79
N TYR A 41 -41.46 13.62 3.99
CA TYR A 41 -40.87 14.92 4.28
C TYR A 41 -39.58 15.15 3.48
N ALA A 42 -38.65 14.20 3.52
CA ALA A 42 -37.41 14.28 2.73
C ALA A 42 -37.70 14.35 1.23
N GLN A 43 -38.72 13.65 0.73
CA GLN A 43 -39.08 13.67 -0.69
C GLN A 43 -39.75 14.99 -1.11
N PHE A 44 -40.63 15.56 -0.28
CA PHE A 44 -41.39 16.77 -0.62
C PHE A 44 -40.58 18.06 -0.38
N TYR A 45 -39.78 18.10 0.68
CA TYR A 45 -39.00 19.28 1.08
C TYR A 45 -37.50 19.14 0.83
N GLY A 46 -36.96 17.93 0.79
CA GLY A 46 -35.54 17.68 0.52
C GLY A 46 -35.21 17.69 -0.97
N TYR A 47 -35.76 18.63 -1.74
CA TYR A 47 -35.37 18.86 -3.15
C TYR A 47 -33.99 19.54 -3.23
N GLU A 48 -32.98 18.93 -2.62
CA GLU A 48 -31.67 18.89 -3.24
C GLU A 48 -31.46 17.42 -3.56
N LYS A 49 -31.40 17.12 -4.86
CA LYS A 49 -30.87 15.85 -5.32
C LYS A 49 -29.60 15.63 -4.52
N ASP A 50 -29.49 14.48 -3.87
CA ASP A 50 -28.21 13.82 -3.70
C ASP A 50 -27.66 13.62 -5.12
N VAL A 51 -27.13 14.70 -5.72
CA VAL A 51 -25.97 14.58 -6.57
C VAL A 51 -25.01 13.84 -5.67
N ASP A 52 -24.62 12.65 -6.08
CA ASP A 52 -23.56 11.89 -5.48
C ASP A 52 -22.26 12.74 -5.57
N ASN A 53 -22.18 13.81 -4.78
CA ASN A 53 -21.01 14.61 -4.47
C ASN A 53 -20.12 13.84 -3.49
N SER A 54 -20.35 12.53 -3.33
CA SER A 54 -19.34 11.62 -2.84
C SER A 54 -18.28 11.53 -3.95
N ALA A 55 -17.46 12.58 -4.05
CA ALA A 55 -16.12 12.45 -4.60
C ALA A 55 -15.52 11.16 -4.02
N PRO A 56 -14.75 10.38 -4.80
CA PRO A 56 -14.21 9.10 -4.35
C PRO A 56 -13.65 9.27 -2.93
N ILE A 57 -14.36 8.71 -1.93
CA ILE A 57 -13.97 8.88 -0.54
C ILE A 57 -12.65 8.13 -0.41
N LYS A 58 -11.58 8.89 -0.24
CA LYS A 58 -10.26 8.33 0.01
C LYS A 58 -10.33 7.53 1.30
N THR A 59 -10.27 6.21 1.18
CA THR A 59 -10.33 5.33 2.34
C THR A 59 -8.98 5.40 3.05
N ASP A 60 -8.95 5.23 4.37
CA ASP A 60 -7.70 5.16 5.15
C ASP A 60 -6.69 4.17 4.53
N LYS A 61 -7.18 3.07 3.96
CA LYS A 61 -6.39 2.08 3.23
C LYS A 61 -5.69 2.66 2.00
N ASP A 62 -6.35 3.51 1.24
CA ASP A 62 -5.80 4.15 0.05
C ASP A 62 -4.77 5.20 0.45
N THR A 63 -5.05 5.97 1.51
CA THR A 63 -4.09 6.89 2.13
C THR A 63 -2.82 6.18 2.59
N LEU A 64 -2.96 5.02 3.24
CA LEU A 64 -1.82 4.20 3.64
C LEU A 64 -1.03 3.69 2.43
N ARG A 65 -1.72 3.29 1.35
CA ARG A 65 -1.08 2.77 0.14
C ARG A 65 -0.27 3.84 -0.60
N GLU A 66 -0.78 5.06 -0.65
CA GLU A 66 -0.12 6.20 -1.31
C GLU A 66 1.02 6.77 -0.47
N GLY A 67 0.85 6.85 0.84
CA GLY A 67 1.83 7.46 1.75
C GLY A 67 2.90 6.51 2.27
N TYR A 68 2.77 5.19 2.08
CA TYR A 68 3.74 4.24 2.61
C TYR A 68 5.10 4.37 1.92
N ARG A 69 6.12 4.69 2.73
CA ARG A 69 7.53 4.73 2.34
C ARG A 69 8.32 3.82 3.27
N PHE A 70 9.13 2.93 2.70
CA PHE A 70 9.96 1.98 3.44
C PHE A 70 11.06 2.71 4.24
N ILE A 71 11.60 3.81 3.70
CA ILE A 71 12.57 4.68 4.37
C ILE A 71 12.01 6.10 4.41
N LEU A 72 11.72 6.59 5.61
CA LEU A 72 11.37 8.00 5.82
C LEU A 72 12.62 8.87 5.59
N SER A 73 12.53 9.88 4.71
CA SER A 73 13.57 10.92 4.62
C SER A 73 13.28 12.06 5.59
N GLU A 74 14.31 12.84 5.93
CA GLU A 74 14.20 13.99 6.85
C GLU A 74 13.28 15.10 6.29
N GLU A 75 13.08 15.14 4.97
CA GLU A 75 12.11 16.02 4.31
C GLU A 75 10.65 15.58 4.56
N ASP A 76 10.40 14.27 4.73
CA ASP A 76 9.04 13.76 5.01
C ASP A 76 8.57 14.07 6.43
N ASP A 77 9.50 14.32 7.36
CA ASP A 77 9.17 14.78 8.73
C ASP A 77 8.69 16.24 8.74
N MET A 78 8.96 17.02 7.69
CA MET A 78 8.61 18.44 7.62
C MET A 78 7.16 18.70 7.20
N ASP A 79 6.53 17.76 6.48
CA ASP A 79 5.18 17.95 5.94
C ASP A 79 4.11 17.21 6.75
N SER A 80 3.59 17.90 7.75
CA SER A 80 2.55 17.42 8.67
C SER A 80 1.13 17.42 8.08
N THR A 81 0.92 16.85 6.90
CA THR A 81 -0.46 16.53 6.46
C THR A 81 -1.02 15.41 7.35
N TRP A 82 -2.33 15.45 7.63
CA TRP A 82 -2.98 14.46 8.49
C TRP A 82 -2.81 13.01 7.98
N GLU A 83 -2.75 12.84 6.66
CA GLU A 83 -2.48 11.57 5.96
C GLU A 83 -1.11 10.97 6.32
N ARG A 84 -0.05 11.80 6.33
CA ARG A 84 1.30 11.35 6.69
C ARG A 84 1.42 11.00 8.18
N ARG A 85 0.67 11.70 9.05
CA ARG A 85 0.58 11.36 10.48
C ARG A 85 -0.09 10.01 10.70
N LEU A 86 -1.14 9.70 9.94
CA LEU A 86 -1.80 8.39 9.96
C LEU A 86 -0.81 7.28 9.56
N VAL A 87 -0.09 7.44 8.46
CA VAL A 87 0.93 6.48 7.99
C VAL A 87 2.04 6.27 9.02
N LYS A 88 2.60 7.35 9.57
CA LYS A 88 3.66 7.30 10.60
C LYS A 88 3.20 6.54 11.84
N HIS A 89 1.99 6.85 12.33
CA HIS A 89 1.40 6.16 13.47
C HIS A 89 1.17 4.67 13.20
N TRP A 90 0.74 4.32 11.98
CA TRP A 90 0.51 2.93 11.58
C TRP A 90 1.81 2.12 11.55
N ILE A 91 2.88 2.67 10.96
CA ILE A 91 4.23 2.06 10.95
C ILE A 91 4.76 1.89 12.38
N GLU A 92 4.59 2.90 13.23
CA GLU A 92 5.02 2.83 14.63
C GLU A 92 4.24 1.76 15.42
N MET A 93 2.92 1.68 15.22
CA MET A 93 2.06 0.64 15.79
C MET A 93 2.48 -0.76 15.34
N GLU A 94 2.83 -0.93 14.07
CA GLU A 94 3.26 -2.21 13.51
C GLU A 94 4.64 -2.62 14.03
N ASN A 95 5.57 -1.68 14.17
CA ASN A 95 6.87 -1.92 14.79
C ASN A 95 6.75 -2.34 16.27
N ARG A 96 5.83 -1.72 17.03
CA ARG A 96 5.53 -2.12 18.42
C ARG A 96 4.97 -3.54 18.50
N LYS A 97 4.03 -3.89 17.61
CA LYS A 97 3.49 -5.27 17.52
C LYS A 97 4.55 -6.28 17.09
N GLY A 98 5.44 -5.91 16.17
CA GLY A 98 6.58 -6.72 15.74
C GLY A 98 7.57 -6.99 16.88
N GLY A 99 7.77 -6.03 17.78
CA GLY A 99 8.61 -6.18 18.97
C GLY A 99 8.16 -7.30 19.92
N ASP A 100 6.85 -7.48 20.07
CA ASP A 100 6.25 -8.54 20.90
C ASP A 100 6.22 -9.90 20.18
N ILE A 101 6.09 -9.90 18.85
CA ILE A 101 6.11 -11.13 18.02
C ILE A 101 7.49 -11.79 18.03
N TRP A 102 8.58 -11.01 18.11
CA TRP A 102 9.94 -11.57 18.24
C TRP A 102 10.22 -12.23 19.59
N GLN A 103 9.40 -11.97 20.63
CA GLN A 103 9.53 -12.65 21.92
C GLN A 103 8.61 -13.87 22.07
N ARG A 104 7.60 -14.03 21.20
CA ARG A 104 6.60 -15.11 21.30
C ARG A 104 6.48 -15.93 20.02
N SER A 105 7.59 -16.48 19.55
CA SER A 105 7.58 -17.62 18.62
C SER A 105 8.55 -18.69 19.12
N ARG A 106 8.09 -19.44 20.13
CA ARG A 106 8.69 -20.70 20.55
C ARG A 106 7.60 -21.74 20.74
N VAL A 107 6.96 -22.17 19.65
CA VAL A 107 6.36 -23.50 19.53
C VAL A 107 6.37 -23.92 18.04
N PRO A 108 6.61 -25.21 17.72
CA PRO A 108 6.95 -25.64 16.37
C PRO A 108 5.72 -26.24 15.67
N HIS A 109 5.22 -25.60 14.62
CA HIS A 109 4.56 -26.37 13.56
C HIS A 109 4.58 -25.66 12.20
N GLN A 110 5.19 -26.37 11.25
CA GLN A 110 4.94 -26.37 9.82
C GLN A 110 4.92 -25.03 9.08
N LEU A 111 6.08 -24.66 8.52
CA LEU A 111 6.18 -24.21 7.12
C LEU A 111 7.64 -24.33 6.64
N ARG A 112 7.82 -25.21 5.64
CA ARG A 112 8.95 -25.36 4.69
C ARG A 112 10.32 -24.81 5.09
N SER A 113 11.16 -25.73 5.54
CA SER A 113 12.62 -25.84 5.31
C SER A 113 13.33 -24.64 4.65
N LEU A 114 13.73 -23.66 5.45
CA LEU A 114 15.04 -23.03 5.28
C LEU A 114 15.92 -23.53 6.43
N PRO A 115 17.11 -24.09 6.15
CA PRO A 115 17.98 -24.55 7.21
C PRO A 115 18.39 -23.33 8.04
N LEU A 116 17.92 -23.27 9.29
CA LEU A 116 18.43 -22.37 10.31
C LEU A 116 19.94 -22.59 10.39
N CYS A 117 20.70 -21.71 9.74
CA CYS A 117 22.14 -21.74 9.74
C CYS A 117 22.60 -21.30 11.14
N SER A 118 22.84 -22.28 12.01
CA SER A 118 23.00 -22.02 13.43
C SER A 118 24.34 -21.33 13.75
N THR A 119 24.25 -20.43 14.73
CA THR A 119 25.27 -20.13 15.77
C THR A 119 26.43 -19.17 15.50
N ARG A 120 26.51 -18.43 14.39
CA ARG A 120 27.37 -17.22 14.35
C ARG A 120 26.83 -16.17 13.39
N ALA A 121 26.24 -15.12 13.96
CA ALA A 121 25.67 -13.98 13.28
C ALA A 121 26.77 -12.97 12.90
N TRP A 122 26.89 -12.64 11.61
CA TRP A 122 27.76 -11.59 11.09
C TRP A 122 26.91 -10.48 10.51
N LEU A 123 27.24 -9.24 10.84
CA LEU A 123 26.61 -8.06 10.23
C LEU A 123 27.23 -7.82 8.85
N LYS A 124 26.39 -7.78 7.82
CA LYS A 124 26.77 -7.51 6.43
C LYS A 124 25.93 -6.38 5.87
N THR A 125 26.59 -5.44 5.23
CA THR A 125 25.94 -4.33 4.53
C THR A 125 25.65 -4.72 3.09
N VAL A 126 24.40 -4.64 2.65
CA VAL A 126 23.95 -5.04 1.31
C VAL A 126 23.11 -3.94 0.69
N ASN A 127 23.30 -3.69 -0.62
CA ASN A 127 22.40 -2.83 -1.40
C ASN A 127 21.13 -3.63 -1.70
N PHE A 128 20.03 -3.22 -1.10
CA PHE A 128 18.71 -3.79 -1.27
C PHE A 128 17.91 -2.93 -2.24
N SER A 129 17.49 -3.50 -3.37
CA SER A 129 16.61 -2.84 -4.34
C SER A 129 15.15 -3.19 -4.03
N TYR A 130 14.26 -2.22 -4.10
CA TYR A 130 12.83 -2.39 -3.86
C TYR A 130 12.00 -1.45 -4.72
N VAL A 131 10.68 -1.70 -4.81
CA VAL A 131 9.75 -0.88 -5.60
C VAL A 131 8.80 -0.13 -4.65
N GLU A 132 8.75 1.18 -4.76
CA GLU A 132 7.83 2.06 -4.04
C GLU A 132 7.06 2.91 -5.05
N ALA A 133 5.74 2.94 -4.98
CA ALA A 133 4.89 3.75 -5.86
C ALA A 133 5.20 3.62 -7.38
N GLY A 134 5.69 2.46 -7.81
CA GLY A 134 6.07 2.19 -9.21
C GLY A 134 7.52 2.55 -9.57
N GLU A 135 8.27 3.18 -8.66
CA GLU A 135 9.67 3.55 -8.86
C GLU A 135 10.63 2.51 -8.22
N GLN A 136 11.72 2.19 -8.93
CA GLN A 136 12.80 1.34 -8.41
C GLN A 136 13.73 2.18 -7.53
N LYS A 137 13.83 1.82 -6.25
CA LYS A 137 14.71 2.48 -5.27
C LYS A 137 15.73 1.49 -4.72
N GLN A 138 16.82 2.01 -4.17
CA GLN A 138 17.88 1.21 -3.56
C GLN A 138 18.22 1.76 -2.18
N ALA A 139 18.46 0.87 -1.23
CA ALA A 139 18.85 1.21 0.12
C ALA A 139 19.97 0.33 0.63
N LEU A 140 20.83 0.90 1.48
CA LEU A 140 21.90 0.17 2.11
C LEU A 140 21.44 -0.39 3.45
N VAL A 141 21.23 -1.70 3.53
CA VAL A 141 20.68 -2.37 4.73
C VAL A 141 21.75 -3.20 5.43
N LYS A 142 21.75 -3.18 6.76
CA LYS A 142 22.57 -4.08 7.59
C LYS A 142 21.78 -5.35 7.88
N LEU A 143 22.23 -6.47 7.33
CA LEU A 143 21.62 -7.78 7.52
C LEU A 143 22.47 -8.61 8.48
N VAL A 144 21.79 -9.38 9.33
CA VAL A 144 22.43 -10.41 10.15
C VAL A 144 22.39 -11.73 9.40
N ALA A 145 23.54 -12.23 8.99
CA ALA A 145 23.65 -13.47 8.22
C ALA A 145 24.66 -14.43 8.86
N CYS A 146 24.42 -15.74 8.74
CA CYS A 146 25.45 -16.71 9.12
C CYS A 146 26.65 -16.63 8.17
N LYS A 147 27.82 -17.11 8.61
CA LYS A 147 29.07 -17.06 7.82
C LYS A 147 28.89 -17.56 6.37
N ARG A 148 28.28 -18.73 6.20
CA ARG A 148 28.01 -19.33 4.88
C ARG A 148 27.12 -18.44 4.00
N CYS A 149 26.10 -17.80 4.57
CA CYS A 149 25.21 -16.89 3.83
C CYS A 149 25.90 -15.56 3.51
N ALA A 150 26.69 -15.02 4.43
CA ALA A 150 27.46 -13.80 4.23
C ALA A 150 28.51 -13.91 3.12
N GLU A 151 29.10 -15.10 2.95
CA GLU A 151 30.00 -15.45 1.85
C GLU A 151 29.23 -15.55 0.53
N LYS A 152 28.10 -16.26 0.50
CA LYS A 152 27.24 -16.34 -0.70
C LYS A 152 26.77 -14.98 -1.21
N LEU A 153 26.41 -14.07 -0.31
CA LEU A 153 26.02 -12.70 -0.66
C LEU A 153 27.17 -11.90 -1.29
N ALA A 154 28.42 -12.22 -0.97
CA ALA A 154 29.60 -11.55 -1.51
C ALA A 154 30.23 -12.26 -2.72
N TYR A 155 29.88 -13.52 -2.97
CA TYR A 155 30.52 -14.39 -3.94
C TYR A 155 30.66 -13.75 -5.33
N LYS A 156 29.56 -13.21 -5.88
CA LYS A 156 29.57 -12.61 -7.22
C LYS A 156 30.55 -11.42 -7.31
N ARG A 157 30.51 -10.51 -6.33
CA ARG A 157 31.41 -9.35 -6.27
C ARG A 157 32.87 -9.75 -6.06
N GLN A 158 33.13 -10.78 -5.26
CA GLN A 158 34.48 -11.29 -5.04
C GLN A 158 35.05 -11.90 -6.33
N LYS A 159 34.24 -12.70 -7.03
CA LYS A 159 34.63 -13.33 -8.30
C LYS A 159 34.84 -12.32 -9.44
N GLU A 160 34.04 -11.26 -9.49
CA GLU A 160 34.24 -10.16 -10.43
C GLU A 160 35.59 -9.45 -10.18
N LYS A 161 35.92 -9.17 -8.91
CA LYS A 161 37.21 -8.58 -8.53
C LYS A 161 38.41 -9.48 -8.83
N GLU A 162 38.26 -10.80 -8.67
CA GLU A 162 39.32 -11.75 -9.03
C GLU A 162 39.59 -11.72 -10.53
N LYS A 163 38.54 -11.72 -11.36
CA LYS A 163 38.66 -11.60 -12.81
C LYS A 163 39.26 -10.27 -13.26
N GLU A 164 38.88 -9.17 -12.63
CA GLU A 164 39.48 -7.85 -12.90
C GLU A 164 40.99 -7.88 -12.66
N LYS A 165 41.43 -8.45 -11.54
CA LYS A 165 42.86 -8.60 -11.23
C LYS A 165 43.59 -9.51 -12.22
N GLU A 166 42.97 -10.62 -12.63
CA GLU A 166 43.55 -11.52 -13.66
C GLU A 166 43.75 -10.79 -14.99
N ASN A 167 42.76 -9.99 -15.40
CA ASN A 167 42.84 -9.18 -16.62
C ASN A 167 43.89 -8.06 -16.52
N GLU A 168 44.03 -7.42 -15.36
CA GLU A 168 45.08 -6.42 -15.10
C GLU A 168 46.47 -7.06 -15.18
N LEU A 169 46.65 -8.24 -14.59
CA LEU A 169 47.90 -8.99 -14.63
C LEU A 169 48.25 -9.47 -16.04
N SER A 170 47.27 -9.92 -16.83
CA SER A 170 47.51 -10.29 -18.24
C SER A 170 47.86 -9.06 -19.08
N GLY A 171 47.14 -7.95 -18.90
CA GLY A 171 47.43 -6.69 -19.60
C GLY A 171 48.83 -6.15 -19.29
N ALA A 172 49.27 -6.21 -18.03
CA ALA A 172 50.62 -5.80 -17.64
C ALA A 172 51.72 -6.65 -18.31
N LYS A 173 51.51 -7.97 -18.41
CA LYS A 173 52.46 -8.87 -19.09
C LYS A 173 52.53 -8.61 -20.60
N GLU A 174 51.40 -8.31 -21.25
CA GLU A 174 51.37 -7.95 -22.66
C GLU A 174 52.08 -6.61 -22.94
N ILE A 175 51.92 -5.64 -22.05
CA ILE A 175 52.63 -4.35 -22.13
C ILE A 175 54.14 -4.58 -21.99
N GLU A 176 54.58 -5.35 -20.99
CA GLU A 176 56.00 -5.69 -20.80
C GLU A 176 56.61 -6.43 -22.00
N LEU A 177 55.87 -7.35 -22.62
CA LEU A 177 56.31 -8.08 -23.82
C LEU A 177 56.46 -7.13 -25.01
N ASN A 178 55.45 -6.28 -25.26
CA ASN A 178 55.51 -5.29 -26.33
C ASN A 178 56.64 -4.27 -26.12
N ASP A 179 56.93 -3.86 -24.88
CA ASP A 179 58.03 -2.95 -24.57
C ASP A 179 59.41 -3.60 -24.81
N LYS A 180 59.56 -4.88 -24.45
CA LYS A 180 60.79 -5.65 -24.76
C LYS A 180 60.99 -5.80 -26.26
N ASP A 181 59.92 -6.07 -27.02
CA ASP A 181 60.00 -6.20 -28.48
C ASP A 181 60.28 -4.87 -29.18
N LYS A 182 59.75 -3.74 -28.69
CA LYS A 182 60.13 -2.40 -29.17
C LYS A 182 61.62 -2.09 -28.95
N ARG A 183 62.16 -2.41 -27.76
CA ARG A 183 63.58 -2.20 -27.46
C ARG A 183 64.51 -3.01 -28.37
N LYS A 184 64.12 -4.25 -28.71
CA LYS A 184 64.87 -5.08 -29.66
C LYS A 184 64.88 -4.55 -31.09
N ARG A 185 63.87 -3.78 -31.50
CA ARG A 185 63.77 -3.19 -32.86
C ARG A 185 64.57 -1.88 -33.01
N GLN A 186 65.06 -1.30 -31.92
CA GLN A 186 65.83 -0.04 -31.92
C GLN A 186 67.36 -0.24 -31.79
N LEU A 187 67.80 -1.49 -31.66
CA LEU A 187 69.21 -1.93 -31.76
C LEU A 187 69.45 -2.52 -33.16
#